data_AF-A0A956XV38-F1
#
_entry.id   AF-A0A956XV38-F1
#
_cell.length_a   1.000
_cell.length_b   1.000
_cell.length_c   1.000
_cell.angle_alpha   90.00
_cell.angle_beta   90.00
_cell.angle_gamma   90.00
#
_symmetry.space_group_name_H-M   'P 1'
#
loop_
_entity.id
_entity.type
_entity.pdbx_description
1 polymer ?
#
loop_
_entity_poly.entity_id
_entity_poly.type
_entity_poly.pdbx_seq_one_letter_code
_entity_poly.pdbx_strand_id
1 'polypeptide(L)'
;MISRQRLIFLIAIVLAVAGAMGIYLLQAQSQAIIEGVVMAGDVPVVGAVVRVRGSDDYVLTDDSGAFRLPISEADYQTAVTAWSPGYYIGGTDVSAFLDTSDTSIELHPHPIEDNSEYEFISPVLDMENPSACSHCHLDHSGDDLGALPVDEWLLDAHSGAAVNPRFLSLYNGTTVDGVEGIVTRYTFSEDAGLNVPTAPSMGMDASGPGFRLDYPQQTGSCANCHVPILALDRPYQADPNQAEGVAAEGVSCDFCHKIADVTLREDGLPDPGLPGVMSLTFLRPHDEQVFIGPFDDTPGDDIFSELQTESQVCAACHSGQFWDVPIYNSFGEWLASPYSDPDSGQTCQDCHMPHSGATAFVQLPDNEMAAIPERNPQTIFSHR
;
A
#
# COMPACT_ATOMS: atom_id res chain seq x y z
N MET A 1 65.50 6.80 35.82
CA MET A 1 65.20 8.25 35.81
C MET A 1 64.46 8.57 34.52
N ILE A 2 63.13 8.72 34.58
CA ILE A 2 62.34 9.19 33.43
C ILE A 2 62.73 10.65 33.20
N SER A 3 63.14 11.01 31.99
CA SER A 3 63.55 12.38 31.70
C SER A 3 62.38 13.33 31.92
N ARG A 4 62.65 14.52 32.46
CA ARG A 4 61.64 15.54 32.77
C ARG A 4 60.73 15.85 31.57
N GLN A 5 61.27 15.74 30.35
CA GLN A 5 60.53 15.88 29.09
C GLN A 5 59.51 14.76 28.84
N ARG A 6 59.84 13.49 29.15
CA ARG A 6 58.90 12.37 28.99
C ARG A 6 57.74 12.45 29.99
N LEU A 7 57.99 12.95 31.20
CA LEU A 7 56.94 13.15 32.20
C LEU A 7 55.95 14.26 31.77
N ILE A 8 56.46 15.37 31.23
CA ILE A 8 55.63 16.47 30.70
C ILE A 8 54.79 15.99 29.51
N PHE A 9 55.38 15.20 28.61
CA PHE A 9 54.66 14.67 27.45
C PHE A 9 53.53 13.71 27.84
N LEU A 10 53.76 12.83 28.83
CA LEU A 10 52.74 11.94 29.38
C LEU A 10 51.59 12.71 30.05
N ILE A 11 51.90 13.76 30.84
CA ILE A 11 50.86 14.59 31.46
C ILE A 11 50.04 15.33 30.40
N ALA A 12 50.66 15.84 29.34
CA ALA A 12 49.95 16.49 28.25
C ALA A 12 49.01 15.53 27.50
N ILE A 13 49.42 14.29 27.28
CA ILE A 13 48.55 13.26 26.67
C ILE A 13 47.39 12.91 27.59
N VAL A 14 47.63 12.72 28.89
CA VAL A 14 46.56 12.41 29.86
C VAL A 14 45.56 13.55 29.96
N LEU A 15 46.02 14.80 29.96
CA LEU A 15 45.14 15.97 29.95
C LEU A 15 44.38 16.14 28.63
N ALA A 16 45.00 15.83 27.49
CA ALA A 16 44.33 15.85 26.19
C ALA A 16 43.28 14.75 26.07
N VAL A 17 43.56 13.54 26.57
CA VAL A 17 42.61 12.42 26.60
C VAL A 17 41.47 12.70 27.59
N ALA A 18 41.77 13.23 28.79
CA ALA A 18 40.74 13.62 29.76
C ALA A 18 39.89 14.79 29.25
N GLY A 19 40.50 15.74 28.53
CA GLY A 19 39.79 16.83 27.86
C GLY A 19 38.89 16.34 26.73
N ALA A 20 39.38 15.44 25.87
CA ALA A 20 38.61 14.84 24.80
C ALA A 20 37.46 13.95 25.33
N MET A 21 37.70 13.21 26.42
CA MET A 21 36.70 12.38 27.08
C MET A 21 35.67 13.22 27.85
N GLY A 22 36.08 14.36 28.43
CA GLY A 22 35.18 15.36 29.01
C GLY A 22 34.32 16.05 27.95
N ILE A 23 34.87 16.34 26.77
CA ILE A 23 34.13 16.90 25.63
C ILE A 23 33.15 15.86 25.05
N TYR A 24 33.54 14.59 24.95
CA TYR A 24 32.63 13.50 24.54
C TYR A 24 31.49 13.27 25.54
N LEU A 25 31.76 13.38 26.85
CA LEU A 25 30.74 13.30 27.90
C LEU A 25 29.82 14.54 27.94
N LEU A 26 30.30 15.71 27.47
CA LEU A 26 29.50 16.92 27.30
C LEU A 26 28.70 16.95 25.98
N GLN A 27 29.00 16.05 25.04
CA GLN A 27 28.26 15.86 23.79
C GLN A 27 27.22 14.73 23.88
N ALA A 28 27.01 14.13 25.05
CA ALA A 28 25.76 13.43 25.32
C ALA A 28 24.65 14.49 25.31
N GLN A 29 24.09 14.77 24.13
CA GLN A 29 22.88 15.57 23.98
C GLN A 29 21.87 15.03 24.98
N SER A 30 21.39 15.88 25.88
CA SER A 30 20.26 15.52 26.73
C SER A 30 19.07 15.34 25.80
N GLN A 31 18.76 14.09 25.43
CA GLN A 31 17.49 13.77 24.80
C GLN A 31 16.39 14.24 25.74
N ALA A 32 15.49 15.08 25.23
CA ALA A 32 14.27 15.39 25.97
C ALA A 32 13.42 14.12 25.99
N ILE A 33 12.56 14.00 27.00
CA ILE A 33 11.65 12.85 27.12
C ILE A 33 10.24 13.42 27.16
N ILE A 34 9.38 12.86 26.32
CA ILE A 34 7.95 13.08 26.40
C ILE A 34 7.37 11.95 27.24
N GLU A 35 6.60 12.32 28.25
CA GLU A 35 5.85 11.36 29.06
C GLU A 35 4.36 11.58 28.76
N GLY A 36 3.58 10.53 28.74
CA GLY A 36 2.17 10.67 28.40
C GLY A 36 1.41 9.38 28.55
N VAL A 37 0.13 9.43 28.18
CA VAL A 37 -0.78 8.29 28.20
C VAL A 37 -1.49 8.14 26.85
N VAL A 38 -1.76 6.91 26.47
CA VAL A 38 -2.62 6.57 25.32
C VAL A 38 -3.93 6.00 25.86
N MET A 39 -5.05 6.58 25.42
CA MET A 39 -6.38 6.29 25.94
C MET A 39 -7.36 6.02 24.81
N ALA A 40 -8.32 5.12 25.04
CA ALA A 40 -9.51 4.94 24.21
C ALA A 40 -10.73 5.29 25.06
N GLY A 41 -11.21 6.54 24.94
CA GLY A 41 -12.11 7.13 25.93
C GLY A 41 -11.46 7.13 27.32
N ASP A 42 -12.12 6.52 28.30
CA ASP A 42 -11.62 6.42 29.69
C ASP A 42 -10.72 5.19 29.95
N VAL A 43 -10.42 4.40 28.93
CA VAL A 43 -9.67 3.14 29.07
C VAL A 43 -8.23 3.30 28.59
N PRO A 44 -7.22 2.99 29.42
CA PRO A 44 -5.84 2.99 28.98
C PRO A 44 -5.56 1.91 27.94
N VAL A 45 -4.82 2.26 26.89
CA VAL A 45 -4.44 1.32 25.83
C VAL A 45 -3.06 0.76 26.13
N VAL A 46 -3.00 -0.53 26.44
CA VAL A 46 -1.76 -1.26 26.77
C VAL A 46 -1.08 -1.74 25.51
N GLY A 47 0.25 -1.60 25.43
CA GLY A 47 1.03 -2.06 24.28
C GLY A 47 0.78 -1.27 22.99
N ALA A 48 0.25 -0.04 23.08
CA ALA A 48 0.18 0.86 21.94
C ALA A 48 1.60 1.25 21.51
N VAL A 49 1.84 1.26 20.20
CA VAL A 49 3.08 1.72 19.60
C VAL A 49 3.06 3.25 19.59
N VAL A 50 4.05 3.87 20.23
CA VAL A 50 4.16 5.33 20.31
C VAL A 50 5.51 5.76 19.73
N ARG A 51 5.49 6.70 18.79
CA ARG A 51 6.70 7.19 18.13
C ARG A 51 6.60 8.64 17.68
N VAL A 52 7.73 9.24 17.36
CA VAL A 52 7.76 10.49 16.58
C VAL A 52 7.38 10.12 15.15
N ARG A 53 6.47 10.87 14.53
CA ARG A 53 6.05 10.66 13.15
C ARG A 53 7.26 10.62 12.20
N GLY A 54 7.39 9.56 11.42
CA GLY A 54 8.50 9.30 10.51
C GLY A 54 9.69 8.55 11.11
N SER A 55 9.71 8.30 12.43
CA SER A 55 10.77 7.59 13.12
C SER A 55 10.61 6.07 13.04
N ASP A 56 11.72 5.36 12.82
CA ASP A 56 11.75 3.90 12.96
C ASP A 56 11.73 3.46 14.44
N ASP A 57 12.25 4.30 15.34
CA ASP A 57 12.27 4.04 16.78
C ASP A 57 10.90 4.33 17.42
N TYR A 58 10.44 3.41 18.27
CA TYR A 58 9.19 3.50 19.02
C TYR A 58 9.33 2.98 20.46
N VAL A 59 8.33 3.30 21.28
CA VAL A 59 8.12 2.72 22.61
C VAL A 59 6.73 2.10 22.69
N LEU A 60 6.53 1.19 23.65
CA LEU A 60 5.23 0.62 23.95
C LEU A 60 4.67 1.21 25.24
N THR A 61 3.35 1.42 25.28
CA THR A 61 2.67 1.81 26.51
C THR A 61 2.62 0.66 27.52
N ASP A 62 2.66 1.01 28.81
CA ASP A 62 2.53 0.05 29.91
C ASP A 62 1.06 -0.29 30.25
N ASP A 63 0.84 -1.05 31.33
CA ASP A 63 -0.49 -1.46 31.83
C ASP A 63 -1.41 -0.28 32.19
N SER A 64 -0.85 0.91 32.38
CA SER A 64 -1.60 2.15 32.64
C SER A 64 -1.75 3.03 31.40
N GLY A 65 -1.38 2.51 30.22
CA GLY A 65 -1.35 3.26 28.96
C GLY A 65 -0.22 4.28 28.90
N ALA A 66 0.69 4.31 29.87
CA ALA A 66 1.72 5.32 29.97
C ALA A 66 2.92 5.00 29.07
N PHE A 67 3.53 6.03 28.46
CA PHE A 67 4.75 5.92 27.67
C PHE A 67 5.79 6.95 28.09
N ARG A 68 7.04 6.66 27.74
CA ARG A 68 8.20 7.56 27.90
C ARG A 68 9.01 7.53 26.63
N LEU A 69 8.83 8.51 25.77
CA LEU A 69 9.42 8.58 24.43
C LEU A 69 10.63 9.53 24.45
N PRO A 70 11.86 9.03 24.20
CA PRO A 70 13.01 9.89 23.97
C PRO A 70 12.85 10.66 22.67
N ILE A 71 13.14 11.97 22.69
CA ILE A 71 13.12 12.85 21.53
C ILE A 71 14.40 13.68 21.44
N SER A 72 14.73 14.12 20.23
CA SER A 72 15.82 15.02 19.92
C SER A 72 15.29 16.44 19.62
N GLU A 73 16.18 17.44 19.56
CA GLU A 73 15.76 18.79 19.18
C GLU A 73 15.26 18.90 17.74
N ALA A 74 15.64 17.95 16.87
CA ALA A 74 15.16 17.90 15.49
C ALA A 74 13.68 17.47 15.39
N ASP A 75 13.15 16.85 16.45
CA ASP A 75 11.78 16.33 16.49
C ASP A 75 10.77 17.38 16.98
N TYR A 76 11.24 18.55 17.41
CA TYR A 76 10.34 19.64 17.76
C TYR A 76 9.59 20.11 16.50
N GLN A 77 8.27 20.31 16.62
CA GLN A 77 7.33 20.58 15.52
C GLN A 77 6.91 19.35 14.71
N THR A 78 7.28 18.14 15.12
CA THR A 78 6.75 16.89 14.56
C THR A 78 5.70 16.30 15.52
N ALA A 79 4.68 15.64 14.96
CA ALA A 79 3.67 14.95 15.75
C ALA A 79 4.26 13.72 16.45
N VAL A 80 3.77 13.43 17.65
CA VAL A 80 3.91 12.11 18.28
C VAL A 80 2.62 11.35 18.02
N THR A 81 2.76 10.14 17.50
CA THR A 81 1.66 9.28 17.10
C THR A 81 1.56 8.08 18.02
N ALA A 82 0.36 7.53 18.12
CA ALA A 82 0.11 6.27 18.78
C ALA A 82 -0.80 5.39 17.92
N TRP A 83 -0.53 4.09 17.92
CA TRP A 83 -1.35 3.11 17.22
C TRP A 83 -1.51 1.83 18.05
N SER A 84 -2.66 1.18 17.89
CA SER A 84 -2.95 -0.16 18.42
C SER A 84 -3.93 -0.88 17.48
N PRO A 85 -3.88 -2.21 17.35
CA PRO A 85 -4.82 -2.95 16.50
C PRO A 85 -6.30 -2.64 16.83
N GLY A 86 -7.10 -2.38 15.81
CA GLY A 86 -8.52 -2.04 15.96
C GLY A 86 -8.83 -0.54 16.07
N TYR A 87 -7.80 0.32 16.00
CA TYR A 87 -7.93 1.76 16.12
C TYR A 87 -7.34 2.50 14.92
N TYR A 88 -7.91 3.67 14.63
CA TYR A 88 -7.23 4.69 13.84
C TYR A 88 -5.94 5.13 14.52
N ILE A 89 -5.02 5.68 13.74
CA ILE A 89 -3.76 6.21 14.26
C ILE A 89 -4.06 7.57 14.90
N GLY A 90 -3.79 7.68 16.20
CA GLY A 90 -3.91 8.92 16.95
C GLY A 90 -2.62 9.73 16.88
N GLY A 91 -2.71 11.06 17.08
CA GLY A 91 -1.53 11.90 17.14
C GLY A 91 -1.75 13.23 17.84
N THR A 92 -0.66 13.81 18.32
CA THR A 92 -0.63 15.17 18.88
C THR A 92 0.66 15.87 18.50
N ASP A 93 0.57 17.17 18.22
CA ASP A 93 1.76 17.97 17.92
C ASP A 93 2.58 18.22 19.19
N VAL A 94 3.90 18.13 19.05
CA VAL A 94 4.83 18.47 20.12
C VAL A 94 5.53 19.77 19.80
N SER A 95 5.30 20.79 20.64
CA SER A 95 6.07 22.03 20.60
C SER A 95 7.12 22.07 21.70
N ALA A 96 8.25 22.74 21.43
CA ALA A 96 9.31 22.97 22.41
C ALA A 96 8.88 23.75 23.67
N PHE A 97 7.64 24.27 23.69
CA PHE A 97 7.06 25.03 24.80
C PHE A 97 5.97 24.26 25.56
N LEU A 98 5.60 23.05 25.12
CA LEU A 98 4.62 22.23 25.81
C LEU A 98 5.23 21.64 27.09
N ASP A 99 4.44 21.66 28.16
CA ASP A 99 4.70 20.83 29.32
C ASP A 99 4.45 19.38 28.90
N THR A 100 5.53 18.63 28.66
CA THR A 100 5.46 17.27 28.13
C THR A 100 5.01 16.24 29.17
N SER A 101 4.63 16.67 30.39
CA SER A 101 4.18 15.78 31.46
C SER A 101 2.68 15.46 31.45
N ASP A 102 1.88 16.16 30.62
CA ASP A 102 0.42 15.98 30.49
C ASP A 102 -0.01 15.52 29.08
N THR A 103 0.89 14.92 28.30
CA THR A 103 0.57 14.49 26.93
C THR A 103 -0.43 13.33 26.94
N SER A 104 -1.58 13.49 26.29
CA SER A 104 -2.57 12.42 26.11
C SER A 104 -2.87 12.24 24.63
N ILE A 105 -2.78 11.01 24.14
CA ILE A 105 -3.16 10.65 22.77
C ILE A 105 -4.42 9.78 22.85
N GLU A 106 -5.49 10.23 22.21
CA GLU A 106 -6.74 9.49 22.13
C GLU A 106 -6.74 8.59 20.88
N LEU A 107 -7.10 7.32 21.06
CA LEU A 107 -7.34 6.37 19.97
C LEU A 107 -8.83 6.15 19.79
N HIS A 108 -9.29 6.32 18.54
CA HIS A 108 -10.66 6.05 18.14
C HIS A 108 -10.72 4.70 17.41
N PRO A 109 -11.66 3.81 17.76
CA PRO A 109 -11.80 2.54 17.07
C PRO A 109 -12.19 2.77 15.62
N HIS A 110 -11.57 2.05 14.69
CA HIS A 110 -11.96 2.13 13.29
C HIS A 110 -13.19 1.25 13.00
N PRO A 111 -13.91 1.49 11.88
CA PRO A 111 -15.03 0.65 11.48
C PRO A 111 -14.65 -0.83 11.37
N ILE A 112 -15.62 -1.72 11.57
CA ILE A 112 -15.48 -3.17 11.36
C ILE A 112 -16.52 -3.71 10.36
N GLU A 113 -17.38 -2.84 9.85
CA GLU A 113 -18.43 -3.16 8.89
C GLU A 113 -18.11 -2.46 7.57
N ASP A 114 -18.27 -3.19 6.46
CA ASP A 114 -18.07 -2.68 5.11
C ASP A 114 -19.34 -2.01 4.58
N ASN A 115 -19.21 -0.79 4.06
CA ASN A 115 -20.30 -0.06 3.41
C ASN A 115 -20.38 -0.39 1.92
N SER A 116 -21.33 -1.23 1.51
CA SER A 116 -21.54 -1.57 0.10
C SER A 116 -21.94 -0.39 -0.78
N GLU A 117 -22.54 0.65 -0.20
CA GLU A 117 -23.02 1.84 -0.92
C GLU A 117 -21.96 2.95 -1.01
N TYR A 118 -20.73 2.70 -0.55
CA TYR A 118 -19.65 3.67 -0.63
C TYR A 118 -19.31 4.05 -2.08
N GLU A 119 -19.24 5.35 -2.33
CA GLU A 119 -18.80 5.90 -3.61
C GLU A 119 -17.28 6.08 -3.58
N PHE A 120 -16.58 5.35 -4.45
CA PHE A 120 -15.13 5.43 -4.54
C PHE A 120 -14.66 6.81 -4.97
N ILE A 121 -13.58 7.26 -4.36
CA ILE A 121 -12.96 8.54 -4.63
C ILE A 121 -11.95 8.36 -5.74
N SER A 122 -12.15 9.07 -6.83
CA SER A 122 -11.15 9.13 -7.89
C SER A 122 -9.96 9.99 -7.42
N PRO A 123 -8.72 9.59 -7.69
CA PRO A 123 -7.56 10.42 -7.43
C PRO A 123 -7.44 11.58 -8.43
N VAL A 124 -8.11 11.60 -9.60
CA VAL A 124 -7.78 12.57 -10.68
C VAL A 124 -8.98 13.26 -11.38
N LEU A 125 -10.20 12.72 -11.28
CA LEU A 125 -11.41 13.31 -11.87
C LEU A 125 -12.00 14.46 -11.02
N ASP A 126 -11.74 14.47 -9.71
CA ASP A 126 -12.21 15.51 -8.78
C ASP A 126 -11.07 15.96 -7.85
N MET A 127 -10.06 16.62 -8.44
CA MET A 127 -8.87 17.08 -7.72
C MET A 127 -9.15 18.19 -6.69
N GLU A 128 -10.35 18.78 -6.70
CA GLU A 128 -10.77 19.76 -5.69
C GLU A 128 -11.33 19.11 -4.42
N ASN A 129 -11.64 17.80 -4.46
CA ASN A 129 -12.08 17.05 -3.30
C ASN A 129 -10.91 16.90 -2.30
N PRO A 130 -11.04 17.38 -1.06
CA PRO A 130 -9.99 17.27 -0.04
C PRO A 130 -9.61 15.82 0.31
N SER A 131 -10.50 14.85 0.04
CA SER A 131 -10.24 13.43 0.23
C SER A 131 -9.68 12.73 -1.02
N ALA A 132 -9.55 13.43 -2.15
CA ALA A 132 -8.91 12.86 -3.33
C ALA A 132 -7.42 12.64 -3.08
N CYS A 133 -6.90 11.49 -3.52
CA CYS A 133 -5.50 11.15 -3.29
C CYS A 133 -4.55 12.19 -3.92
N SER A 134 -4.91 12.81 -5.06
CA SER A 134 -4.10 13.87 -5.67
C SER A 134 -3.97 15.13 -4.83
N HIS A 135 -4.85 15.35 -3.85
CA HIS A 135 -4.74 16.52 -2.98
C HIS A 135 -3.38 16.54 -2.29
N CYS A 136 -2.89 15.36 -1.87
CA CYS A 136 -1.66 15.20 -1.11
C CYS A 136 -0.59 14.33 -1.80
N HIS A 137 -0.95 13.43 -2.70
CA HIS A 137 -0.05 12.41 -3.26
C HIS A 137 0.27 12.63 -4.75
N LEU A 138 0.05 13.85 -5.25
CA LEU A 138 0.40 14.29 -6.61
C LEU A 138 1.41 15.43 -6.52
N ASP A 139 2.36 15.47 -7.46
CA ASP A 139 3.29 16.58 -7.55
C ASP A 139 2.60 17.87 -8.03
N HIS A 140 2.51 18.85 -7.13
CA HIS A 140 1.90 20.16 -7.41
C HIS A 140 2.89 21.21 -7.91
N SER A 141 4.19 20.90 -7.93
CA SER A 141 5.25 21.84 -8.32
C SER A 141 5.37 22.02 -9.83
N GLY A 142 4.92 21.03 -10.61
CA GLY A 142 5.08 20.98 -12.07
C GLY A 142 6.52 20.68 -12.52
N ASP A 143 7.44 20.43 -11.59
CA ASP A 143 8.77 19.90 -11.87
C ASP A 143 8.62 18.37 -12.03
N ASP A 144 8.34 17.92 -13.26
CA ASP A 144 8.08 16.53 -13.68
C ASP A 144 9.14 15.51 -13.22
N LEU A 145 9.13 15.19 -11.92
CA LEU A 145 9.99 14.18 -11.29
C LEU A 145 9.24 12.86 -11.13
N GLY A 146 7.91 12.84 -11.32
CA GLY A 146 7.06 11.65 -11.26
C GLY A 146 7.27 10.84 -9.98
N ALA A 147 7.45 11.53 -8.86
CA ALA A 147 8.02 10.96 -7.63
C ALA A 147 6.98 10.66 -6.54
N LEU A 148 5.72 11.10 -6.70
CA LEU A 148 4.66 10.85 -5.74
C LEU A 148 3.69 9.76 -6.22
N PRO A 149 2.99 9.07 -5.30
CA PRO A 149 2.21 7.87 -5.62
C PRO A 149 1.21 8.03 -6.77
N VAL A 150 0.51 9.16 -6.89
CA VAL A 150 -0.46 9.36 -7.97
C VAL A 150 0.23 9.53 -9.32
N ASP A 151 1.35 10.26 -9.37
CA ASP A 151 2.14 10.42 -10.61
C ASP A 151 2.67 9.07 -11.10
N GLU A 152 3.11 8.23 -10.18
CA GLU A 152 3.61 6.89 -10.46
C GLU A 152 2.49 5.98 -10.97
N TRP A 153 1.35 5.95 -10.28
CA TRP A 153 0.19 5.14 -10.64
C TRP A 153 -0.38 5.49 -12.03
N LEU A 154 -0.37 6.77 -12.41
CA LEU A 154 -0.79 7.23 -13.74
C LEU A 154 0.04 6.64 -14.89
N LEU A 155 1.27 6.17 -14.60
CA LEU A 155 2.16 5.53 -15.57
C LEU A 155 2.10 4.00 -15.54
N ASP A 156 1.50 3.43 -14.49
CA ASP A 156 1.41 1.99 -14.27
C ASP A 156 0.23 1.33 -15.00
N ALA A 157 0.32 0.02 -15.23
CA ALA A 157 -0.73 -0.76 -15.89
C ALA A 157 -2.02 -0.88 -15.08
N HIS A 158 -1.99 -0.69 -13.76
CA HIS A 158 -3.19 -0.72 -12.91
C HIS A 158 -4.17 0.41 -13.24
N SER A 159 -3.68 1.65 -13.43
CA SER A 159 -4.51 2.80 -13.80
C SER A 159 -5.10 2.66 -15.22
N GLY A 160 -4.39 1.95 -16.09
CA GLY A 160 -4.83 1.66 -17.46
C GLY A 160 -5.61 0.35 -17.62
N ALA A 161 -5.86 -0.41 -16.55
CA ALA A 161 -6.33 -1.79 -16.64
C ALA A 161 -7.70 -1.92 -17.33
N ALA A 162 -8.61 -0.97 -17.10
CA ALA A 162 -9.95 -0.95 -17.70
C ALA A 162 -9.95 -0.58 -19.18
N VAL A 163 -9.00 0.24 -19.61
CA VAL A 163 -8.95 0.83 -20.97
C VAL A 163 -7.84 0.25 -21.84
N ASN A 164 -7.13 -0.78 -21.35
CA ASN A 164 -6.04 -1.39 -22.08
C ASN A 164 -6.54 -2.02 -23.39
N PRO A 165 -6.05 -1.59 -24.57
CA PRO A 165 -6.57 -2.04 -25.85
C PRO A 165 -6.32 -3.53 -26.11
N ARG A 166 -5.26 -4.12 -25.54
CA ARG A 166 -5.01 -5.57 -25.67
C ARG A 166 -6.03 -6.36 -24.86
N PHE A 167 -6.28 -5.95 -23.62
CA PHE A 167 -7.31 -6.54 -22.78
C PHE A 167 -8.69 -6.46 -23.45
N LEU A 168 -9.12 -5.26 -23.87
CA LEU A 168 -10.43 -5.08 -24.51
C LEU A 168 -10.54 -5.85 -25.83
N SER A 169 -9.48 -5.93 -26.62
CA SER A 169 -9.46 -6.72 -27.86
C SER A 169 -9.64 -8.23 -27.59
N LEU A 170 -9.01 -8.76 -26.55
CA LEU A 170 -9.16 -10.17 -26.13
C LEU A 170 -10.55 -10.42 -25.52
N TYR A 171 -11.05 -9.50 -24.70
CA TYR A 171 -12.37 -9.61 -24.11
C TYR A 171 -13.47 -9.59 -25.19
N ASN A 172 -13.39 -8.66 -26.13
CA ASN A 172 -14.37 -8.49 -27.19
C ASN A 172 -14.23 -9.49 -28.35
N GLY A 173 -13.05 -10.10 -28.50
CA GLY A 173 -12.74 -10.93 -29.67
C GLY A 173 -12.59 -10.09 -30.92
N THR A 174 -11.83 -9.00 -30.82
CA THR A 174 -11.51 -8.11 -31.93
C THR A 174 -10.00 -7.94 -32.07
N THR A 175 -9.52 -7.33 -33.16
CA THR A 175 -8.21 -6.66 -33.12
C THR A 175 -8.28 -5.38 -32.29
N VAL A 176 -7.12 -4.80 -32.00
CA VAL A 176 -7.01 -3.46 -31.42
C VAL A 176 -7.66 -2.37 -32.28
N ASP A 177 -7.79 -2.60 -33.59
CA ASP A 177 -8.47 -1.70 -34.55
C ASP A 177 -9.98 -1.98 -34.66
N GLY A 178 -10.52 -2.93 -33.88
CA GLY A 178 -11.95 -3.26 -33.84
C GLY A 178 -12.43 -4.20 -34.94
N VAL A 179 -11.55 -4.88 -35.65
CA VAL A 179 -11.95 -5.94 -36.61
C VAL A 179 -12.42 -7.15 -35.82
N GLU A 180 -13.61 -7.68 -36.12
CA GLU A 180 -14.18 -8.83 -35.40
C GLU A 180 -13.45 -10.15 -35.72
N GLY A 181 -13.22 -10.92 -34.67
CA GLY A 181 -12.77 -12.31 -34.67
C GLY A 181 -13.76 -13.29 -35.27
N ILE A 182 -13.30 -14.54 -35.37
CA ILE A 182 -14.16 -15.67 -35.66
C ILE A 182 -14.46 -16.44 -34.38
N VAL A 183 -15.72 -16.82 -34.19
CA VAL A 183 -16.14 -17.68 -33.07
C VAL A 183 -15.31 -18.96 -33.09
N THR A 184 -14.78 -19.35 -31.93
CA THR A 184 -14.02 -20.58 -31.76
C THR A 184 -14.89 -21.76 -32.17
N ARG A 185 -14.44 -22.47 -33.21
CA ARG A 185 -15.08 -23.70 -33.67
C ARG A 185 -14.41 -24.88 -33.00
N TYR A 186 -15.17 -25.92 -32.68
CA TYR A 186 -14.64 -27.14 -32.08
C TYR A 186 -14.86 -28.34 -32.98
N THR A 187 -13.89 -29.25 -32.99
CA THR A 187 -14.01 -30.59 -33.60
C THR A 187 -13.64 -31.66 -32.59
N PHE A 188 -14.28 -32.82 -32.66
CA PHE A 188 -13.89 -33.96 -31.84
C PHE A 188 -12.49 -34.45 -32.27
N SER A 189 -11.56 -34.53 -31.31
CA SER A 189 -10.26 -35.16 -31.49
C SER A 189 -10.32 -36.55 -30.86
N GLU A 190 -10.18 -37.59 -31.69
CA GLU A 190 -10.13 -38.98 -31.20
C GLU A 190 -8.94 -39.20 -30.26
N ASP A 191 -7.79 -38.59 -30.56
CA ASP A 191 -6.56 -38.71 -29.75
C ASP A 191 -6.71 -38.07 -28.36
N ALA A 192 -7.39 -36.92 -28.28
CA ALA A 192 -7.62 -36.23 -27.02
C ALA A 192 -8.89 -36.72 -26.29
N GLY A 193 -9.74 -37.50 -26.96
CA GLY A 193 -11.02 -37.96 -26.42
C GLY A 193 -12.01 -36.83 -26.11
N LEU A 194 -11.81 -35.64 -26.67
CA LEU A 194 -12.60 -34.43 -26.37
C LEU A 194 -12.71 -33.50 -27.58
N ASN A 195 -13.69 -32.59 -27.54
CA ASN A 195 -13.83 -31.53 -28.52
C ASN A 195 -12.72 -30.49 -28.32
N VAL A 196 -11.79 -30.39 -29.26
CA VAL A 196 -10.71 -29.40 -29.26
C VAL A 196 -11.05 -28.24 -30.17
N PRO A 197 -10.60 -27.01 -29.88
CA PRO A 197 -10.66 -25.91 -30.83
C PRO A 197 -10.08 -26.37 -32.18
N THR A 198 -10.87 -26.25 -33.24
CA THR A 198 -10.36 -26.33 -34.61
C THR A 198 -9.38 -25.19 -34.74
N ALA A 199 -8.08 -25.50 -34.74
CA ALA A 199 -7.07 -24.50 -34.97
C ALA A 199 -7.42 -23.73 -36.24
N PRO A 200 -7.55 -22.39 -36.22
CA PRO A 200 -6.97 -21.68 -37.33
C PRO A 200 -5.50 -22.13 -37.31
N SER A 201 -5.01 -22.57 -38.47
CA SER A 201 -3.58 -22.71 -38.69
C SER A 201 -2.86 -21.50 -38.10
N MET A 202 -1.57 -21.58 -37.80
CA MET A 202 -0.77 -20.42 -37.37
C MET A 202 -0.77 -19.20 -38.34
N GLY A 203 -1.65 -19.16 -39.34
CA GLY A 203 -2.12 -17.98 -40.05
C GLY A 203 -3.34 -17.35 -39.38
N MET A 204 -3.11 -16.16 -38.84
CA MET A 204 -4.09 -15.14 -38.49
C MET A 204 -5.15 -14.98 -39.60
N ASP A 205 -6.34 -15.56 -39.41
CA ASP A 205 -7.56 -14.87 -39.84
C ASP A 205 -7.55 -13.53 -39.10
N ALA A 206 -7.99 -12.43 -39.72
CA ALA A 206 -7.60 -11.05 -39.37
C ALA A 206 -7.79 -10.60 -37.91
N SER A 207 -8.38 -11.40 -37.03
CA SER A 207 -8.69 -11.09 -35.63
C SER A 207 -8.70 -12.39 -34.80
N GLY A 208 -8.11 -12.35 -33.60
CA GLY A 208 -7.90 -13.53 -32.72
C GLY A 208 -9.17 -13.99 -31.98
N PRO A 209 -9.05 -14.95 -31.03
CA PRO A 209 -10.17 -15.40 -30.21
C PRO A 209 -10.65 -14.28 -29.26
N GLY A 210 -11.85 -14.43 -28.70
CA GLY A 210 -12.22 -13.61 -27.55
C GLY A 210 -13.46 -14.05 -26.79
N PHE A 211 -13.53 -13.58 -25.54
CA PHE A 211 -14.50 -14.08 -24.57
C PHE A 211 -15.95 -13.78 -24.99
N ARG A 212 -16.27 -12.52 -25.31
CA ARG A 212 -17.62 -12.10 -25.71
C ARG A 212 -18.04 -12.69 -27.05
N LEU A 213 -17.08 -13.00 -27.92
CA LEU A 213 -17.35 -13.66 -29.19
C LEU A 213 -17.82 -15.11 -28.97
N ASP A 214 -17.16 -15.84 -28.07
CA ASP A 214 -17.49 -17.23 -27.74
C ASP A 214 -18.65 -17.35 -26.74
N TYR A 215 -18.85 -16.34 -25.89
CA TYR A 215 -19.86 -16.29 -24.84
C TYR A 215 -20.68 -14.97 -24.89
N PRO A 216 -21.47 -14.73 -25.95
CA PRO A 216 -22.12 -13.42 -26.19
C PRO A 216 -23.18 -13.03 -25.14
N GLN A 217 -23.60 -13.97 -24.31
CA GLN A 217 -24.60 -13.76 -23.25
C GLN A 217 -23.97 -13.71 -21.85
N GLN A 218 -22.63 -13.71 -21.74
CA GLN A 218 -21.91 -13.68 -20.45
C GLN A 218 -20.89 -12.54 -20.45
N THR A 219 -20.71 -11.86 -19.31
CA THR A 219 -19.62 -10.88 -19.13
C THR A 219 -18.38 -11.49 -18.50
N GLY A 220 -18.50 -12.70 -17.93
CA GLY A 220 -17.39 -13.40 -17.30
C GLY A 220 -16.93 -12.70 -16.02
N SER A 221 -15.73 -13.04 -15.55
CA SER A 221 -15.12 -12.49 -14.34
C SER A 221 -13.92 -11.59 -14.65
N CYS A 222 -13.73 -11.18 -15.91
CA CYS A 222 -12.60 -10.35 -16.33
C CYS A 222 -12.56 -9.01 -15.58
N ALA A 223 -13.73 -8.44 -15.31
CA ALA A 223 -13.89 -7.20 -14.57
C ALA A 223 -13.39 -7.30 -13.11
N ASN A 224 -13.39 -8.50 -12.50
CA ASN A 224 -12.98 -8.67 -11.10
C ASN A 224 -11.54 -8.24 -10.80
N CYS A 225 -10.68 -8.21 -11.81
CA CYS A 225 -9.30 -7.74 -11.68
C CYS A 225 -9.05 -6.46 -12.49
N HIS A 226 -9.67 -6.32 -13.66
CA HIS A 226 -9.39 -5.22 -14.60
C HIS A 226 -10.22 -3.96 -14.36
N VAL A 227 -11.44 -4.12 -13.83
CA VAL A 227 -12.39 -3.03 -13.58
C VAL A 227 -13.05 -3.26 -12.22
N PRO A 228 -12.25 -3.43 -11.15
CA PRO A 228 -12.72 -4.05 -9.92
C PRO A 228 -13.85 -3.26 -9.26
N ILE A 229 -13.80 -1.92 -9.29
CA ILE A 229 -14.87 -1.06 -8.74
C ILE A 229 -16.22 -1.36 -9.39
N LEU A 230 -16.27 -1.58 -10.71
CA LEU A 230 -17.50 -1.97 -11.42
C LEU A 230 -17.98 -3.37 -11.03
N ALA A 231 -17.04 -4.25 -10.66
CA ALA A 231 -17.31 -5.67 -10.40
C ALA A 231 -17.76 -5.98 -8.97
N LEU A 232 -17.51 -5.10 -8.00
CA LEU A 232 -17.74 -5.35 -6.57
C LEU A 232 -19.13 -5.93 -6.26
N ASP A 233 -20.19 -5.31 -6.75
CA ASP A 233 -21.57 -5.74 -6.44
C ASP A 233 -22.03 -6.92 -7.30
N ARG A 234 -21.48 -7.05 -8.52
CA ARG A 234 -21.92 -8.04 -9.52
C ARG A 234 -20.73 -8.61 -10.30
N PRO A 235 -19.89 -9.44 -9.66
CA PRO A 235 -18.62 -9.88 -10.24
C PRO A 235 -18.75 -10.71 -11.54
N TYR A 236 -19.92 -11.28 -11.81
CA TYR A 236 -20.19 -12.01 -13.05
C TYR A 236 -21.13 -11.30 -14.04
N GLN A 237 -21.47 -10.03 -13.78
CA GLN A 237 -22.36 -9.22 -14.65
C GLN A 237 -21.75 -7.86 -15.02
N ALA A 238 -20.60 -7.52 -14.45
CA ALA A 238 -19.84 -6.34 -14.82
C ALA A 238 -19.22 -6.53 -16.21
N ASP A 239 -19.64 -5.71 -17.17
CA ASP A 239 -19.07 -5.66 -18.51
C ASP A 239 -17.97 -4.58 -18.54
N PRO A 240 -16.68 -4.93 -18.73
CA PRO A 240 -15.60 -3.98 -18.86
C PRO A 240 -15.82 -2.88 -19.90
N ASN A 241 -16.63 -3.12 -20.95
CA ASN A 241 -16.97 -2.09 -21.94
C ASN A 241 -17.89 -0.98 -21.38
N GLN A 242 -18.41 -1.12 -20.17
CA GLN A 242 -19.27 -0.14 -19.50
C GLN A 242 -18.52 0.61 -18.37
N ALA A 243 -17.20 0.49 -18.31
CA ALA A 243 -16.38 1.23 -17.35
C ALA A 243 -16.46 2.74 -17.65
N GLU A 244 -16.96 3.51 -16.69
CA GLU A 244 -17.09 4.96 -16.75
C GLU A 244 -16.71 5.57 -15.38
N GLY A 245 -16.39 6.87 -15.35
CA GLY A 245 -15.99 7.56 -14.12
C GLY A 245 -14.79 6.86 -13.45
N VAL A 246 -14.86 6.70 -12.12
CA VAL A 246 -13.80 6.05 -11.32
C VAL A 246 -13.54 4.60 -11.76
N ALA A 247 -14.54 3.89 -12.28
CA ALA A 247 -14.33 2.53 -12.78
C ALA A 247 -13.43 2.48 -14.03
N ALA A 248 -13.39 3.55 -14.83
CA ALA A 248 -12.52 3.63 -16.00
C ALA A 248 -11.03 3.80 -15.64
N GLU A 249 -10.72 4.10 -14.37
CA GLU A 249 -9.36 4.21 -13.82
C GLU A 249 -8.76 2.84 -13.46
N GLY A 250 -9.43 1.73 -13.80
CA GLY A 250 -8.92 0.39 -13.53
C GLY A 250 -8.81 0.09 -12.04
N VAL A 251 -7.62 -0.29 -11.59
CA VAL A 251 -7.32 -0.56 -10.18
C VAL A 251 -6.85 0.76 -9.54
N SER A 252 -7.81 1.52 -8.99
CA SER A 252 -7.60 2.88 -8.45
C SER A 252 -7.03 2.87 -7.02
N CYS A 253 -6.46 4.01 -6.58
CA CYS A 253 -5.86 4.18 -5.25
C CYS A 253 -6.85 3.79 -4.14
N ASP A 254 -8.07 4.35 -4.20
CA ASP A 254 -9.12 4.12 -3.21
C ASP A 254 -9.66 2.69 -3.26
N PHE A 255 -9.42 1.93 -4.33
CA PHE A 255 -9.73 0.50 -4.34
C PHE A 255 -8.70 -0.29 -3.50
N CYS A 256 -7.40 -0.11 -3.78
CA CYS A 256 -6.33 -0.81 -3.06
C CYS A 256 -6.28 -0.46 -1.58
N HIS A 257 -6.43 0.83 -1.26
CA HIS A 257 -6.40 1.35 0.11
C HIS A 257 -7.70 1.11 0.89
N LYS A 258 -8.64 0.32 0.37
CA LYS A 258 -9.80 -0.21 1.11
C LYS A 258 -9.76 -1.73 1.28
N ILE A 259 -8.75 -2.42 0.75
CA ILE A 259 -8.56 -3.86 0.94
C ILE A 259 -8.17 -4.10 2.39
N ALA A 260 -9.05 -4.76 3.13
CA ALA A 260 -8.86 -5.10 4.53
C ALA A 260 -8.26 -6.50 4.72
N ASP A 261 -8.59 -7.44 3.84
CA ASP A 261 -8.11 -8.82 3.91
C ASP A 261 -8.17 -9.54 2.55
N VAL A 262 -7.42 -10.63 2.41
CA VAL A 262 -7.47 -11.54 1.25
C VAL A 262 -7.80 -12.96 1.70
N THR A 263 -8.87 -13.53 1.14
CA THR A 263 -9.26 -14.91 1.41
C THR A 263 -8.35 -15.87 0.64
N LEU A 264 -7.47 -16.56 1.38
CA LEU A 264 -6.58 -17.58 0.85
C LEU A 264 -6.95 -18.96 1.41
N ARG A 265 -6.70 -20.00 0.62
CA ARG A 265 -6.79 -21.39 1.05
C ARG A 265 -5.62 -21.74 1.99
N GLU A 266 -5.66 -22.92 2.61
CA GLU A 266 -4.60 -23.39 3.51
C GLU A 266 -3.21 -23.49 2.83
N ASP A 267 -3.17 -23.65 1.50
CA ASP A 267 -1.93 -23.65 0.72
C ASP A 267 -1.46 -22.25 0.29
N GLY A 268 -2.11 -21.19 0.78
CA GLY A 268 -1.73 -19.80 0.53
C GLY A 268 -2.19 -19.24 -0.82
N LEU A 269 -2.88 -20.02 -1.65
CA LEU A 269 -3.42 -19.54 -2.93
C LEU A 269 -4.89 -19.10 -2.79
N PRO A 270 -5.38 -18.19 -3.64
CA PRO A 270 -6.81 -17.91 -3.73
C PRO A 270 -7.63 -19.15 -4.04
N ASP A 271 -8.93 -19.12 -3.73
CA ASP A 271 -9.85 -20.14 -4.23
C ASP A 271 -10.00 -19.99 -5.76
N PRO A 272 -9.82 -21.07 -6.56
CA PRO A 272 -10.01 -21.04 -8.01
C PRO A 272 -11.35 -20.44 -8.47
N GLY A 273 -12.40 -20.54 -7.65
CA GLY A 273 -13.72 -20.00 -7.95
C GLY A 273 -13.91 -18.52 -7.63
N LEU A 274 -12.93 -17.87 -6.98
CA LEU A 274 -13.05 -16.52 -6.43
C LEU A 274 -11.98 -15.55 -6.99
N PRO A 275 -11.90 -15.30 -8.31
CA PRO A 275 -10.89 -14.39 -8.86
C PRO A 275 -11.14 -12.93 -8.48
N GLY A 276 -10.06 -12.17 -8.30
CA GLY A 276 -10.07 -10.71 -8.11
C GLY A 276 -10.85 -10.28 -6.88
N VAL A 277 -11.75 -9.30 -7.03
CA VAL A 277 -12.62 -8.78 -5.95
C VAL A 277 -13.34 -9.86 -5.13
N MET A 278 -13.55 -11.06 -5.67
CA MET A 278 -14.22 -12.14 -4.97
C MET A 278 -13.38 -12.80 -3.86
N SER A 279 -12.05 -12.64 -3.90
CA SER A 279 -11.14 -13.08 -2.83
C SER A 279 -10.74 -11.92 -1.92
N LEU A 280 -11.27 -10.72 -2.11
CA LEU A 280 -10.91 -9.54 -1.33
C LEU A 280 -12.04 -9.20 -0.34
N THR A 281 -11.64 -8.80 0.87
CA THR A 281 -12.53 -8.16 1.83
C THR A 281 -12.20 -6.68 1.87
N PHE A 282 -13.23 -5.84 1.98
CA PHE A 282 -13.08 -4.39 1.99
C PHE A 282 -13.53 -3.82 3.32
N LEU A 283 -13.01 -2.64 3.65
CA LEU A 283 -13.50 -1.80 4.74
C LEU A 283 -13.82 -0.41 4.20
N ARG A 284 -15.01 -0.27 3.60
CA ARG A 284 -15.49 1.01 3.08
C ARG A 284 -16.28 1.77 4.15
N PRO A 285 -16.03 3.07 4.33
CA PRO A 285 -16.62 3.82 5.44
C PRO A 285 -18.08 4.23 5.19
N HIS A 286 -18.83 4.39 6.29
CA HIS A 286 -20.15 5.04 6.29
C HIS A 286 -20.08 6.55 6.55
N ASP A 287 -19.16 6.96 7.44
CA ASP A 287 -19.04 8.34 7.93
C ASP A 287 -17.60 8.84 7.72
N GLU A 288 -16.70 8.60 8.68
CA GLU A 288 -15.28 9.00 8.65
C GLU A 288 -14.49 8.17 7.63
N GLN A 289 -13.56 8.81 6.92
CA GLN A 289 -12.78 8.10 5.90
C GLN A 289 -11.89 7.00 6.50
N VAL A 290 -11.49 6.09 5.63
CA VAL A 290 -10.63 4.95 5.97
C VAL A 290 -9.60 4.78 4.87
N PHE A 291 -8.33 4.97 5.14
CA PHE A 291 -7.27 4.62 4.19
C PHE A 291 -6.35 3.58 4.83
N ILE A 292 -6.27 2.40 4.23
CA ILE A 292 -5.49 1.28 4.77
C ILE A 292 -4.09 1.34 4.18
N GLY A 293 -3.07 1.48 5.03
CA GLY A 293 -1.69 1.68 4.60
C GLY A 293 -0.66 0.92 5.43
N PRO A 294 0.62 0.94 5.00
CA PRO A 294 1.71 0.20 5.65
C PRO A 294 2.37 0.95 6.81
N PHE A 295 1.87 2.12 7.19
CA PHE A 295 2.47 2.95 8.25
C PHE A 295 1.54 3.05 9.47
N ASP A 296 2.10 2.86 10.66
CA ASP A 296 1.39 2.94 11.95
C ASP A 296 1.51 4.33 12.61
N ASP A 297 1.98 5.32 11.86
CA ASP A 297 2.29 6.67 12.33
C ASP A 297 1.79 7.76 11.38
N THR A 298 0.72 7.50 10.64
CA THR A 298 0.02 8.50 9.83
C THR A 298 -1.30 8.85 10.52
N PRO A 299 -1.33 9.87 11.39
CA PRO A 299 -2.51 10.14 12.22
C PRO A 299 -3.66 10.71 11.37
N GLY A 300 -4.90 10.40 11.75
CA GLY A 300 -6.11 10.84 11.05
C GLY A 300 -6.95 9.66 10.57
N ASP A 301 -7.36 9.71 9.30
CA ASP A 301 -8.28 8.73 8.68
C ASP A 301 -7.58 7.43 8.22
N ASP A 302 -6.30 7.25 8.58
CA ASP A 302 -5.50 6.09 8.19
C ASP A 302 -5.58 4.94 9.21
N ILE A 303 -5.53 3.72 8.68
CA ILE A 303 -5.44 2.48 9.44
C ILE A 303 -4.21 1.71 8.98
N PHE A 304 -3.40 1.26 9.93
CA PHE A 304 -2.27 0.37 9.63
C PHE A 304 -2.74 -1.06 9.32
N SER A 305 -2.18 -1.65 8.26
CA SER A 305 -2.30 -3.06 7.97
C SER A 305 -0.99 -3.62 7.42
N GLU A 306 -0.47 -4.67 8.08
CA GLU A 306 0.73 -5.39 7.64
C GLU A 306 0.53 -6.01 6.26
N LEU A 307 -0.70 -6.38 5.91
CA LEU A 307 -1.07 -6.92 4.59
C LEU A 307 -0.62 -6.01 3.43
N GLN A 308 -0.60 -4.69 3.63
CA GLN A 308 -0.14 -3.74 2.61
C GLN A 308 1.36 -3.89 2.28
N THR A 309 2.11 -4.59 3.13
CA THR A 309 3.54 -4.93 2.93
C THR A 309 3.75 -6.39 2.50
N GLU A 310 2.69 -7.18 2.37
CA GLU A 310 2.76 -8.61 2.04
C GLU A 310 2.35 -8.88 0.59
N SER A 311 3.00 -9.85 -0.06
CA SER A 311 2.64 -10.30 -1.42
C SER A 311 1.18 -10.77 -1.55
N GLN A 312 0.58 -11.17 -0.43
CA GLN A 312 -0.76 -11.74 -0.32
C GLN A 312 -1.82 -10.78 -0.84
N VAL A 313 -1.63 -9.46 -0.69
CA VAL A 313 -2.54 -8.44 -1.23
C VAL A 313 -2.67 -8.54 -2.76
N CYS A 314 -1.63 -9.01 -3.46
CA CYS A 314 -1.62 -9.18 -4.91
C CYS A 314 -2.26 -10.51 -5.36
N ALA A 315 -2.41 -11.48 -4.46
CA ALA A 315 -2.72 -12.87 -4.81
C ALA A 315 -4.05 -13.01 -5.56
N ALA A 316 -5.09 -12.28 -5.12
CA ALA A 316 -6.45 -12.33 -5.67
C ALA A 316 -6.49 -12.05 -7.17
N CYS A 317 -5.62 -11.16 -7.66
CA CYS A 317 -5.56 -10.78 -9.07
C CYS A 317 -4.44 -11.49 -9.85
N HIS A 318 -3.37 -11.94 -9.18
CA HIS A 318 -2.17 -12.51 -9.80
C HIS A 318 -2.04 -14.04 -9.72
N SER A 319 -3.11 -14.73 -9.31
CA SER A 319 -3.29 -16.18 -9.47
C SER A 319 -4.73 -16.48 -9.88
N GLY A 320 -4.91 -17.28 -10.93
CA GLY A 320 -6.23 -17.59 -11.48
C GLY A 320 -6.26 -18.91 -12.25
N GLN A 321 -7.28 -19.69 -11.96
CA GLN A 321 -7.54 -20.99 -12.56
C GLN A 321 -8.97 -21.03 -13.08
N PHE A 322 -9.15 -21.54 -14.29
CA PHE A 322 -10.46 -21.65 -14.93
C PHE A 322 -10.66 -23.08 -15.46
N TRP A 323 -11.78 -23.71 -15.12
CA TRP A 323 -12.07 -25.11 -15.49
C TRP A 323 -10.93 -26.08 -15.16
N ASP A 324 -10.41 -25.97 -13.93
CA ASP A 324 -9.27 -26.72 -13.42
C ASP A 324 -7.93 -26.49 -14.16
N VAL A 325 -7.85 -25.52 -15.08
CA VAL A 325 -6.62 -25.17 -15.79
C VAL A 325 -6.05 -23.84 -15.25
N PRO A 326 -4.81 -23.83 -14.72
CA PRO A 326 -4.13 -22.57 -14.38
C PRO A 326 -3.95 -21.71 -15.64
N ILE A 327 -4.47 -20.48 -15.63
CA ILE A 327 -4.39 -19.55 -16.77
C ILE A 327 -3.29 -18.52 -16.56
N TYR A 328 -3.16 -18.01 -15.34
CA TYR A 328 -2.06 -17.16 -14.87
C TYR A 328 -1.78 -17.51 -13.41
N ASN A 329 -0.50 -17.60 -13.03
CA ASN A 329 -0.14 -18.05 -11.68
C ASN A 329 1.16 -17.42 -11.18
N SER A 330 1.42 -16.14 -11.51
CA SER A 330 2.65 -15.47 -11.11
C SER A 330 2.81 -15.45 -9.58
N PHE A 331 1.73 -15.22 -8.84
CA PHE A 331 1.77 -15.29 -7.36
C PHE A 331 2.07 -16.71 -6.86
N GLY A 332 1.42 -17.74 -7.42
CA GLY A 332 1.67 -19.12 -6.99
C GLY A 332 3.05 -19.64 -7.39
N GLU A 333 3.60 -19.18 -8.52
CA GLU A 333 4.98 -19.44 -8.92
C GLU A 333 5.98 -18.77 -7.98
N TRP A 334 5.71 -17.53 -7.55
CA TRP A 334 6.47 -16.84 -6.50
C TRP A 334 6.41 -17.61 -5.18
N LEU A 335 5.21 -18.02 -4.75
CA LEU A 335 4.97 -18.76 -3.50
C LEU A 335 5.67 -20.12 -3.47
N ALA A 336 5.86 -20.75 -4.63
CA ALA A 336 6.59 -22.01 -4.76
C ALA A 336 8.12 -21.82 -4.90
N SER A 337 8.59 -20.57 -4.96
CA SER A 337 9.99 -20.23 -5.19
C SER A 337 10.70 -19.83 -3.89
N PRO A 338 12.05 -19.77 -3.88
CA PRO A 338 12.79 -19.22 -2.75
C PRO A 338 12.48 -17.75 -2.43
N TYR A 339 11.83 -17.00 -3.34
CA TYR A 339 11.47 -15.61 -3.06
C TYR A 339 10.38 -15.46 -2.00
N SER A 340 9.56 -16.48 -1.75
CA SER A 340 8.55 -16.43 -0.69
C SER A 340 9.07 -16.87 0.68
N ASP A 341 10.39 -17.06 0.83
CA ASP A 341 10.99 -17.36 2.12
C ASP A 341 10.80 -16.17 3.08
N PRO A 342 10.21 -16.36 4.26
CA PRO A 342 9.85 -15.24 5.15
C PRO A 342 11.06 -14.53 5.77
N ASP A 343 12.24 -15.18 5.79
CA ASP A 343 13.44 -14.63 6.44
C ASP A 343 14.43 -14.02 5.43
N SER A 344 14.46 -14.54 4.20
CA SER A 344 15.49 -14.22 3.19
C SER A 344 14.94 -13.95 1.79
N GLY A 345 13.63 -14.06 1.62
CA GLY A 345 12.92 -13.82 0.38
C GLY A 345 12.73 -12.33 0.06
N GLN A 346 11.87 -12.08 -0.92
CA GLN A 346 11.44 -10.75 -1.34
C GLN A 346 9.95 -10.81 -1.64
N THR A 347 9.21 -9.81 -1.18
CA THR A 347 7.80 -9.63 -1.46
C THR A 347 7.58 -9.24 -2.93
N CYS A 348 6.33 -9.29 -3.39
CA CYS A 348 5.96 -8.73 -4.68
C CYS A 348 6.34 -7.24 -4.75
N GLN A 349 6.07 -6.50 -3.68
CA GLN A 349 6.33 -5.08 -3.54
C GLN A 349 7.82 -4.74 -3.66
N ASP A 350 8.72 -5.55 -3.09
CA ASP A 350 10.16 -5.29 -3.16
C ASP A 350 10.68 -5.17 -4.62
N CYS A 351 10.08 -5.91 -5.54
CA CYS A 351 10.46 -5.91 -6.96
C CYS A 351 9.54 -5.06 -7.86
N HIS A 352 8.23 -5.07 -7.58
CA HIS A 352 7.20 -4.43 -8.42
C HIS A 352 6.73 -3.07 -7.91
N MET A 353 7.07 -2.70 -6.68
CA MET A 353 6.85 -1.39 -6.09
C MET A 353 8.18 -0.83 -5.52
N PRO A 354 9.27 -0.86 -6.31
CA PRO A 354 10.62 -0.69 -5.78
C PRO A 354 10.82 0.68 -5.14
N HIS A 355 11.62 0.74 -4.08
CA HIS A 355 11.97 2.00 -3.42
C HIS A 355 12.68 2.96 -4.38
N SER A 356 12.05 4.09 -4.68
CA SER A 356 12.57 5.10 -5.62
C SER A 356 13.65 6.01 -5.00
N GLY A 357 13.84 5.94 -3.68
CA GLY A 357 14.68 6.87 -2.93
C GLY A 357 13.90 8.07 -2.37
N ALA A 358 12.58 8.10 -2.54
CA ALA A 358 11.71 9.11 -1.94
C ALA A 358 11.81 9.10 -0.40
N THR A 359 11.92 10.27 0.22
CA THR A 359 11.90 10.43 1.69
C THR A 359 10.53 10.87 2.19
N ALA A 360 9.60 11.18 1.30
CA ALA A 360 8.21 11.52 1.61
C ALA A 360 7.31 11.01 0.48
N PHE A 361 6.06 10.70 0.82
CA PHE A 361 5.04 10.27 -0.13
C PHE A 361 3.85 11.25 -0.18
N VAL A 362 3.97 12.39 0.48
CA VAL A 362 2.98 13.48 0.53
C VAL A 362 3.65 14.78 0.14
N GLN A 363 2.93 15.60 -0.61
CA GLN A 363 3.15 17.02 -0.81
C GLN A 363 1.83 17.74 -0.56
N LEU A 364 1.79 18.54 0.51
CA LEU A 364 0.61 19.33 0.83
C LEU A 364 0.51 20.56 -0.10
N PRO A 365 -0.69 21.03 -0.42
CA PRO A 365 -0.89 22.30 -1.12
C PRO A 365 -0.26 23.48 -0.36
N ASP A 366 0.20 24.51 -1.09
CA ASP A 366 0.89 25.69 -0.53
C ASP A 366 0.13 26.41 0.60
N ASN A 367 -1.20 26.28 0.65
CA ASN A 367 -2.07 26.88 1.65
C ASN A 367 -2.22 26.05 2.94
N GLU A 368 -1.66 24.85 2.98
CA GLU A 368 -1.69 23.94 4.12
C GLU A 368 -0.31 23.83 4.75
N MET A 369 -0.21 24.21 6.03
CA MET A 369 1.05 24.18 6.76
C MET A 369 1.01 23.08 7.81
N ALA A 370 1.43 21.87 7.42
CA ALA A 370 1.74 20.80 8.35
C ALA A 370 3.12 20.22 8.04
N ALA A 371 3.83 19.77 9.09
CA ALA A 371 5.13 19.14 8.93
C ALA A 371 4.96 17.74 8.30
N ILE A 372 5.55 17.55 7.12
CA ILE A 372 5.70 16.23 6.49
C ILE A 372 7.06 15.70 6.95
N PRO A 373 7.11 14.60 7.71
CA PRO A 373 8.38 14.06 8.16
C PRO A 373 9.15 13.42 7.00
N GLU A 374 10.48 13.56 7.01
CA GLU A 374 11.33 12.70 6.19
C GLU A 374 11.35 11.29 6.78
N ARG A 375 11.31 10.29 5.91
CA ARG A 375 11.34 8.87 6.25
C ARG A 375 12.52 8.18 5.60
N ASN A 376 12.84 7.00 6.13
CA ASN A 376 13.75 6.08 5.47
C ASN A 376 13.23 5.72 4.06
N PRO A 377 13.96 6.00 2.98
CA PRO A 377 13.48 5.71 1.63
C PRO A 377 13.22 4.24 1.33
N GLN A 378 13.77 3.32 2.14
CA GLN A 378 13.54 1.89 2.00
C GLN A 378 12.21 1.43 2.62
N THR A 379 11.40 2.34 3.16
CA THR A 379 10.06 2.00 3.69
C THR A 379 8.93 2.53 2.80
N ILE A 380 9.24 3.39 1.82
CA ILE A 380 8.27 3.97 0.90
C ILE A 380 8.28 3.17 -0.40
N PHE A 381 7.19 2.45 -0.66
CA PHE A 381 6.96 1.73 -1.91
C PHE A 381 6.54 2.70 -3.03
N SER A 382 7.05 2.46 -4.24
CA SER A 382 6.59 3.18 -5.44
C SER A 382 5.32 2.54 -6.03
N HIS A 383 4.62 3.27 -6.89
CA HIS A 383 3.38 2.81 -7.52
C HIS A 383 3.50 2.73 -9.05
N ARG A 384 4.66 2.33 -9.57
CA ARG A 384 5.04 2.39 -11.00
C ARG A 384 4.92 1.09 -11.77
#